data_AF-A0A4V3KXJ9-F1
#
_entry.id   AF-A0A4V3KXJ9-F1
#
_cell.length_a   1.000
_cell.length_b   1.000
_cell.length_c   1.000
_cell.angle_alpha   90.00
_cell.angle_beta   90.00
_cell.angle_gamma   90.00
#
_symmetry.space_group_name_H-M   'P 1'
#
loop_
_entity.id
_entity.type
_entity.pdbx_description
1 polymer ?
#
loop_
_entity_poly.entity_id
_entity_poly.type
_entity_poly.pdbx_seq_one_letter_code
_entity_poly.pdbx_strand_id
1 'polypeptide(L)' 'HLRLVAKLANEQVLIVKVGPEATMANGETVTVSCAPNDCRAFPADAGTGGAIPKQGKTT' A
#
# COMPACT_ATOMS: atom_id res chain seq x y z
N HIS A 1 -0.34 17.23 0.33
CA HIS A 1 -0.99 16.15 -0.44
C HIS A 1 -2.15 15.60 0.38
N LEU A 2 -3.33 15.45 -0.22
CA LEU A 2 -4.45 14.79 0.43
C LEU A 2 -4.18 13.27 0.48
N ARG A 3 -4.73 12.61 1.51
CA ARG A 3 -4.63 11.17 1.68
C ARG A 3 -6.03 10.60 1.83
N LEU A 4 -6.35 9.65 0.97
CA LEU A 4 -7.53 8.81 1.13
C LEU A 4 -7.19 7.65 2.05
N VAL A 5 -8.06 7.39 3.02
CA VAL A 5 -7.96 6.24 3.92
C VAL A 5 -9.11 5.31 3.60
N ALA A 6 -8.79 4.13 3.08
CA ALA A 6 -9.77 3.11 2.71
C ALA A 6 -9.62 1.88 3.62
N LYS A 7 -10.74 1.38 4.12
CA LYS A 7 -10.78 0.13 4.88
C LYS A 7 -11.17 -1.02 3.94
N LEU A 8 -10.29 -2.00 3.81
CA LEU A 8 -10.53 -3.21 3.03
C LEU A 8 -11.43 -4.18 3.80
N ALA A 9 -12.06 -5.12 3.11
CA ALA A 9 -12.96 -6.12 3.72
C ALA A 9 -12.25 -7.03 4.73
N ASN A 10 -10.93 -7.17 4.63
CA ASN A 10 -10.08 -7.88 5.59
C ASN A 10 -9.62 -6.99 6.76
N GLU A 11 -10.29 -5.85 6.97
CA GLU A 11 -10.02 -4.87 8.03
C GLU A 11 -8.67 -4.13 7.91
N GLN A 12 -7.88 -4.41 6.87
CA GLN A 12 -6.64 -3.68 6.61
C GLN A 12 -6.94 -2.25 6.14
N VAL A 13 -6.07 -1.32 6.52
CA VAL A 13 -6.18 0.09 6.14
C VAL A 13 -5.20 0.39 5.02
N LEU A 14 -5.71 0.87 3.89
CA LEU A 14 -4.93 1.35 2.76
C LEU A 14 -4.90 2.88 2.76
N ILE A 15 -3.70 3.45 2.65
CA ILE A 15 -3.49 4.90 2.59
C ILE A 15 -3.02 5.27 1.19
N VAL A 16 -3.84 6.01 0.45
CA VAL A 16 -3.57 6.41 -0.93
C VAL A 16 -3.31 7.91 -1.00
N LYS A 17 -2.19 8.31 -1.61
CA LYS A 17 -1.93 9.73 -1.89
C LYS A 17 -2.79 10.15 -3.08
N VAL A 18 -3.56 11.22 -2.92
CA VAL A 18 -4.45 11.73 -3.98
C VAL A 18 -4.13 13.18 -4.33
N GLY A 19 -4.52 13.58 -5.53
CA GLY A 19 -4.44 14.97 -5.99
C GLY A 19 -5.35 15.88 -5.17
N PRO A 20 -5.11 17.21 -5.16
CA PRO A 20 -5.94 18.14 -4.40
C PRO A 20 -7.37 18.28 -4.95
N GLU A 21 -7.59 17.90 -6.21
CA GLU A 21 -8.92 17.89 -6.84
C GLU A 21 -9.77 16.67 -6.44
N ALA A 22 -9.17 15.66 -5.81
CA ALA A 22 -9.87 14.44 -5.41
C ALA A 22 -10.77 14.72 -4.21
N THR A 23 -12.09 14.63 -4.42
CA THR A 23 -13.11 14.79 -3.38
C THR A 23 -13.88 13.49 -3.24
N MET A 24 -13.90 12.92 -2.05
CA MET A 24 -14.65 11.69 -1.73
C MET A 24 -15.33 11.86 -0.38
N ALA A 25 -16.56 11.37 -0.27
CA ALA A 25 -17.30 11.41 0.98
C ALA A 25 -16.85 10.27 1.92
N ASN A 26 -17.00 10.47 3.22
CA ASN A 26 -16.75 9.39 4.18
C ASN A 26 -17.80 8.28 3.99
N GLY A 27 -17.34 7.03 3.96
CA GLY A 27 -18.18 5.87 3.68
C GLY A 27 -18.49 5.65 2.20
N GLU A 28 -17.98 6.49 1.30
CA GLU A 28 -18.08 6.25 -0.14
C GLU A 28 -17.25 5.04 -0.56
N THR A 29 -17.85 4.17 -1.37
CA THR A 29 -17.13 3.03 -1.96
C THR A 29 -16.20 3.53 -3.05
N VAL A 30 -14.91 3.23 -2.92
CA VAL A 30 -13.87 3.66 -3.85
C VAL A 30 -13.21 2.47 -4.52
N THR A 31 -12.89 2.59 -5.80
CA THR A 31 -12.08 1.60 -6.53
C THR A 31 -10.64 2.07 -6.58
N VAL A 32 -9.72 1.25 -6.07
CA VAL A 32 -8.27 1.53 -6.10
C VAL A 32 -7.59 0.46 -6.93
N SER A 33 -6.77 0.89 -7.88
CA SER A 33 -5.92 0.01 -8.69
C SER A 33 -4.45 0.29 -8.40
N CYS A 34 -3.61 -0.73 -8.57
CA CYS A 34 -2.16 -0.62 -8.53
C CYS A 34 -1.59 -1.36 -9.74
N ALA A 35 -0.51 -0.82 -10.33
CA ALA A 35 0.18 -1.55 -11.39
C ALA A 35 0.98 -2.70 -10.78
N PRO A 36 1.13 -3.85 -11.46
CA PRO A 36 1.92 -4.97 -10.95
C PRO A 36 3.35 -4.59 -10.55
N ASN A 37 3.95 -3.62 -11.26
CA ASN A 37 5.31 -3.13 -11.00
C ASN A 37 5.43 -2.29 -9.71
N ASP A 38 4.32 -1.78 -9.17
CA ASP A 38 4.29 -1.01 -7.93
C ASP A 38 4.12 -1.92 -6.70
N CYS A 39 3.74 -3.18 -6.92
CA CYS A 39 3.50 -4.15 -5.86
C CYS A 39 4.81 -4.79 -5.38
N ARG A 40 4.91 -5.02 -4.07
CA ARG A 40 6.00 -5.78 -3.46
C ARG A 40 5.39 -6.91 -2.62
N ALA A 41 5.81 -8.14 -2.90
CA ALA A 41 5.47 -9.29 -2.09
C ALA A 41 6.57 -9.54 -1.06
N PHE A 42 6.17 -9.89 0.16
CA PHE A 42 7.08 -10.31 1.22
C PHE A 42 6.79 -11.78 1.56
N PRO A 43 7.82 -12.59 1.86
CA PRO A 43 7.61 -13.95 2.37
C PRO A 43 6.79 -13.91 3.66
N ALA A 44 5.87 -14.86 3.85
CA ALA A 44 5.05 -14.96 5.06
C ALA A 44 5.90 -15.09 6.34
N ASP A 45 7.06 -15.74 6.25
CA ASP A 45 7.98 -15.98 7.36
C ASP A 45 8.97 -14.83 7.62
N ALA A 46 8.90 -13.74 6.85
CA ALA A 46 9.85 -12.62 6.95
C ALA A 46 9.74 -11.83 8.28
N GLY A 47 8.71 -12.09 9.10
CA GLY A 47 8.53 -11.47 10.41
C GLY A 47 9.26 -12.14 11.57
N THR A 48 9.81 -13.35 11.38
CA THR A 48 10.33 -14.18 12.48
C THR A 48 11.85 -14.17 12.60
N GLY A 49 12.57 -13.62 11.62
CA GLY A 49 14.02 -13.56 11.61
C GLY A 49 14.50 -12.15 11.29
N GLY A 50 15.29 -11.56 12.19
CA GLY A 50 15.95 -10.27 11.98
C GLY A 50 16.99 -10.31 10.86
N ALA A 51 16.53 -10.47 9.62
CA ALA A 51 17.36 -10.40 8.43
C ALA A 51 17.18 -9.03 7.78
N ILE A 52 18.18 -8.19 8.01
CA ILE A 52 18.38 -6.90 7.33
C ILE A 52 18.32 -7.18 5.82
N PRO A 53 17.48 -6.49 5.02
CA PRO A 53 17.48 -6.68 3.59
C PRO A 53 18.83 -6.21 3.03
N LYS A 54 19.64 -7.15 2.54
CA LYS A 54 20.87 -6.83 1.81
C LYS A 54 20.45 -6.14 0.51
N GLN A 55 20.58 -4.81 0.52
CA GLN A 55 20.47 -3.96 -0.66
C GLN A 55 21.44 -4.51 -1.72
N GLY A 56 20.91 -4.76 -2.93
CA GLY A 56 21.62 -5.43 -4.01
C GLY A 56 22.93 -4.73 -4.37
N LYS A 57 24.00 -5.51 -4.46
CA LYS A 57 25.24 -5.11 -5.13
C LYS A 57 25.10 -5.44 -6.60
N THR A 58 24.81 -4.43 -7.42
CA THR A 58 24.96 -4.50 -8.87
C THR A 58 26.46 -4.69 -9.15
N THR A 59 26.81 -5.75 -9.87
CA THR A 59 28.13 -5.90 -10.52
C THR A 59 27.92 -5.78 -12.00
#